data_AF-A0A538SW42-F1
#
_entry.id   AF-A0A538SW42-F1
#
_cell.length_a   1.000
_cell.length_b   1.000
_cell.length_c   1.000
_cell.angle_alpha   90.00
_cell.angle_beta   90.00
_cell.angle_gamma   90.00
#
_symmetry.space_group_name_H-M   'P 1'
#
loop_
_entity.id
_entity.type
_entity.pdbx_description
1 polymer ?
#
loop_
_entity_poly.entity_id
_entity_poly.type
_entity_poly.pdbx_seq_one_letter_code
_entity_poly.pdbx_strand_id
1 'polypeptide(L)'
;WVFGDGGTSTATNPTHIYTDPGLYTVSLTVGTAVGDGREEKADYIQATAPPAAPTADFSGSPTSGMIPLTVQFTDLSLDGGAPINSWSWDFGDGGTSSTQNPSHIYLLPGNYTVSLTATNSVGPGSTTKTDYITASIVPVLPAAQLTGTPQSGKVPAYFWDFGDGFTYNTADKISYIQTSAATIAP
;
A
#
# COMPACT_ATOMS: atom_id res chain seq x y z
N TRP A 1 2.76 10.05 -51.23
CA TRP A 1 2.30 9.85 -49.84
C TRP A 1 3.23 10.57 -48.89
N VAL A 2 2.65 11.29 -47.92
CA VAL A 2 3.32 11.85 -46.74
C VAL A 2 2.56 11.35 -45.53
N PHE A 3 3.25 10.67 -44.61
CA PHE A 3 2.62 9.94 -43.50
C PHE A 3 2.46 10.77 -42.23
N GLY A 4 3.03 11.97 -42.17
CA GLY A 4 2.87 12.89 -41.04
C GLY A 4 3.92 12.74 -39.92
N ASP A 5 4.80 11.73 -40.03
CA ASP A 5 5.93 11.46 -39.12
C ASP A 5 7.30 11.78 -39.77
N GLY A 6 7.28 12.49 -40.90
CA GLY A 6 8.47 12.72 -41.74
C GLY A 6 8.69 11.63 -42.80
N GLY A 7 7.99 10.50 -42.71
CA GLY A 7 7.99 9.45 -43.73
C GLY A 7 7.26 9.85 -45.00
N THR A 8 7.81 9.45 -46.16
CA THR A 8 7.19 9.66 -47.47
C THR A 8 7.29 8.41 -48.35
N SER A 9 6.41 8.29 -49.35
CA SER A 9 6.49 7.23 -50.35
C SER A 9 5.89 7.64 -51.69
N THR A 10 6.47 7.12 -52.78
CA THR A 10 5.99 7.27 -54.17
C THR A 10 5.29 6.02 -54.69
N ALA A 11 5.25 4.93 -53.92
CA ALA A 11 4.54 3.72 -54.33
C ALA A 11 3.04 3.99 -54.44
N THR A 12 2.38 3.31 -55.37
CA THR A 12 0.92 3.40 -55.54
C THR A 12 0.17 2.83 -54.33
N ASN A 13 0.68 1.75 -53.73
CA ASN A 13 0.15 1.13 -52.51
C ASN A 13 1.30 0.92 -51.50
N PRO A 14 1.73 1.95 -50.75
CA PRO A 14 2.82 1.82 -49.80
C PRO A 14 2.36 1.12 -48.51
N THR A 15 3.30 0.44 -47.86
CA THR A 15 3.21 0.10 -46.43
C THR A 15 4.11 1.05 -45.65
N HIS A 16 3.66 1.47 -44.46
CA HIS A 16 4.41 2.35 -43.57
C HIS A 16 4.23 1.90 -42.12
N ILE A 17 5.28 2.02 -41.31
CA ILE A 17 5.29 1.64 -39.89
C ILE A 17 5.54 2.89 -39.06
N TYR A 18 4.60 3.23 -38.18
CA TYR A 18 4.74 4.29 -37.20
C TYR A 18 5.39 3.71 -35.94
N THR A 19 6.58 4.20 -35.59
CA THR A 19 7.35 3.68 -34.44
C THR A 19 7.02 4.38 -33.13
N ASP A 20 6.55 5.63 -33.21
CA ASP A 20 6.21 6.44 -32.04
C ASP A 20 4.69 6.53 -31.87
N PRO A 21 4.20 6.60 -30.63
CA PRO A 21 2.79 6.89 -30.39
C PRO A 21 2.48 8.32 -30.80
N GLY A 22 1.33 8.52 -31.44
CA GLY A 22 0.94 9.82 -31.93
C GLY A 22 -0.32 9.81 -32.79
N LEU A 23 -0.83 11.02 -33.04
CA LEU A 23 -1.82 11.28 -34.07
C LEU A 23 -1.11 11.78 -35.31
N TYR A 24 -1.35 11.13 -36.44
CA TYR A 24 -0.69 11.43 -37.70
C TYR A 24 -1.68 11.85 -38.77
N THR A 25 -1.35 12.98 -39.41
CA THR A 25 -2.06 13.49 -40.59
C THR A 25 -1.41 12.93 -41.85
N VAL A 26 -2.20 12.23 -42.67
CA VAL A 26 -1.71 11.59 -43.89
C VAL A 26 -2.17 12.38 -45.11
N SER A 27 -1.26 12.63 -46.06
CA SER A 27 -1.61 13.23 -47.34
C SER A 27 -1.11 12.44 -48.55
N LEU A 28 -1.93 12.45 -49.60
CA LEU A 28 -1.64 11.86 -50.89
C LEU A 28 -1.63 12.98 -51.93
N THR A 29 -0.52 13.10 -52.65
CA THR A 29 -0.42 13.93 -53.85
C THR A 29 -0.31 13.03 -55.07
N VAL A 30 -1.19 13.22 -56.04
CA VAL A 30 -1.18 12.53 -57.34
C VAL A 30 -0.94 13.58 -58.42
N GLY A 31 0.18 13.44 -59.14
CA GLY A 31 0.54 14.35 -60.23
C GLY A 31 0.26 13.76 -61.61
N THR A 32 -0.13 14.63 -62.53
CA THR A 32 -0.32 14.31 -63.96
C THR A 32 0.40 15.35 -64.81
N ALA A 33 0.54 15.12 -66.12
CA ALA A 33 1.15 16.08 -67.04
C ALA A 33 0.44 17.45 -67.10
N VAL A 34 -0.79 17.53 -66.58
CA VAL A 34 -1.65 18.72 -66.60
C VAL A 34 -1.80 19.37 -65.23
N GLY A 35 -1.28 18.75 -64.16
CA GLY A 35 -1.32 19.27 -62.80
C GLY A 35 -1.45 18.19 -61.72
N ASP A 36 -1.45 18.64 -60.47
CA ASP A 36 -1.44 17.78 -59.28
C ASP A 36 -2.74 17.93 -58.47
N GLY A 37 -3.23 16.81 -57.93
CA GLY A 37 -4.29 16.77 -56.92
C GLY A 37 -3.70 16.35 -55.57
N ARG A 38 -4.15 16.98 -54.48
CA ARG A 38 -3.76 16.63 -53.10
C ARG A 38 -4.99 16.36 -52.25
N GLU A 39 -4.95 15.24 -51.54
CA GLU A 39 -5.92 14.87 -50.51
C GLU A 39 -5.21 14.75 -49.17
N GLU A 40 -5.87 15.17 -48.09
CA GLU A 40 -5.35 15.15 -46.73
C GLU A 40 -6.39 14.66 -45.76
N LYS A 41 -5.98 13.76 -44.87
CA LYS A 41 -6.79 13.30 -43.74
C LYS A 41 -6.07 13.65 -42.44
N ALA A 42 -6.56 14.70 -41.80
CA ALA A 42 -6.06 15.16 -40.51
C ALA A 42 -6.32 14.11 -39.43
N ASP A 43 -5.32 13.88 -38.57
CA ASP A 43 -5.38 13.01 -37.38
C ASP A 43 -5.97 11.61 -37.66
N TYR A 44 -5.69 11.09 -38.85
CA TYR A 44 -6.34 9.88 -39.36
C TYR A 44 -5.77 8.60 -38.79
N ILE A 45 -4.47 8.57 -38.52
CA ILE A 45 -3.80 7.41 -37.93
C ILE A 45 -3.49 7.72 -36.47
N GLN A 46 -4.01 6.87 -35.58
CA GLN A 46 -3.67 6.87 -34.16
C GLN A 46 -2.75 5.69 -33.87
N ALA A 47 -1.47 5.96 -33.66
CA ALA A 47 -0.53 4.97 -33.14
C ALA A 47 -0.51 5.07 -31.62
N THR A 48 -0.71 3.95 -30.93
CA THR A 48 -0.59 3.84 -29.47
C THR A 48 0.69 3.13 -29.09
N ALA A 49 1.24 3.45 -27.92
CA ALA A 49 2.41 2.75 -27.41
C ALA A 49 2.10 1.25 -27.22
N PRO A 50 3.06 0.35 -27.46
CA PRO A 50 2.88 -1.06 -27.17
C PRO A 50 2.65 -1.27 -25.66
N PRO A 51 1.85 -2.27 -25.26
CA PRO A 51 1.67 -2.59 -23.85
C PRO A 51 3.00 -2.92 -23.15
N ALA A 52 3.11 -2.54 -21.89
CA ALA A 52 4.24 -2.83 -21.02
C ALA A 52 3.81 -3.69 -19.82
N ALA A 53 4.78 -4.25 -19.08
CA ALA A 53 4.50 -4.88 -17.80
C ALA A 53 3.95 -3.85 -16.80
N PRO A 54 3.20 -4.28 -15.76
CA PRO A 54 2.62 -3.35 -14.80
C PRO A 54 3.69 -2.57 -14.04
N THR A 55 3.34 -1.35 -13.62
CA THR A 55 4.10 -0.64 -12.57
C THR A 55 3.38 -0.89 -11.25
N ALA A 56 3.90 -1.82 -10.44
CA ALA A 56 3.25 -2.19 -9.20
C ALA A 56 3.40 -1.10 -8.12
N ASP A 57 2.31 -0.81 -7.42
CA ASP A 57 2.30 0.03 -6.22
C ASP A 57 1.15 -0.40 -5.30
N PHE A 58 1.22 -0.03 -4.02
CA PHE A 58 0.18 -0.34 -3.06
C PHE A 58 0.15 0.61 -1.87
N SER A 59 -0.95 0.59 -1.12
CA SER A 59 -1.02 1.17 0.23
C SER A 59 -1.54 0.15 1.24
N GLY A 60 -1.30 0.40 2.52
CA GLY A 60 -1.80 -0.37 3.66
C GLY A 60 -2.34 0.58 4.73
N SER A 61 -3.42 0.18 5.40
CA SER A 61 -3.99 0.94 6.51
C SER A 61 -4.57 0.02 7.59
N PRO A 62 -4.20 0.22 8.87
CA PRO A 62 -3.15 1.12 9.37
C PRO A 62 -1.73 0.60 9.02
N THR A 63 -0.71 1.47 9.04
CA THR A 63 0.70 1.05 8.87
C THR A 63 1.41 0.79 10.20
N SER A 64 0.78 1.12 11.32
CA SER A 64 1.32 0.82 12.64
C SER A 64 0.21 0.59 13.66
N GLY A 65 0.45 -0.27 14.64
CA GLY A 65 -0.49 -0.47 15.73
C GLY A 65 -0.11 -1.62 16.64
N MET A 66 -1.02 -1.94 17.55
CA MET A 66 -0.83 -3.03 18.49
C MET A 66 -1.21 -4.37 17.88
N ILE A 67 -0.49 -5.42 18.24
CA ILE A 67 -0.91 -6.79 17.90
C ILE A 67 -2.18 -7.20 18.67
N PRO A 68 -3.07 -8.03 18.07
CA PRO A 68 -3.07 -8.40 16.66
C PRO A 68 -3.42 -7.20 15.77
N LEU A 69 -2.56 -6.93 14.78
CA LEU A 69 -2.71 -5.77 13.90
C LEU A 69 -3.28 -6.22 12.56
N THR A 70 -4.56 -5.93 12.33
CA THR A 70 -5.20 -6.14 11.03
C THR A 70 -4.90 -4.96 10.11
N VAL A 71 -4.29 -5.22 8.96
CA VAL A 71 -3.98 -4.23 7.92
C VAL A 71 -4.76 -4.55 6.66
N GLN A 72 -5.50 -3.57 6.15
CA GLN A 72 -6.11 -3.65 4.83
C GLN A 72 -5.14 -3.09 3.79
N PHE A 73 -4.78 -3.90 2.80
CA PHE A 73 -3.97 -3.49 1.67
C PHE A 73 -4.85 -3.09 0.48
N THR A 74 -4.38 -2.14 -0.31
CA THR A 74 -5.02 -1.66 -1.55
C THR A 74 -3.99 -1.64 -2.66
N ASP A 75 -4.29 -2.30 -3.76
CA ASP A 75 -3.52 -2.27 -5.00
C ASP A 75 -3.64 -0.90 -5.68
N LEU A 76 -2.51 -0.31 -6.05
CA LEU A 76 -2.40 0.95 -6.79
C LEU A 76 -1.62 0.77 -8.10
N SER A 77 -1.48 -0.47 -8.57
CA SER A 77 -0.69 -0.81 -9.74
C SER A 77 -1.25 -0.18 -11.02
N LEU A 78 -0.37 0.33 -11.87
CA LEU A 78 -0.71 0.77 -13.22
C LEU A 78 -0.49 -0.38 -14.21
N ASP A 79 -1.45 -0.60 -15.11
CA ASP A 79 -1.52 -1.79 -15.95
C ASP A 79 -0.55 -1.78 -17.16
N GLY A 80 0.06 -0.64 -17.47
CA GLY A 80 0.97 -0.52 -18.62
C GLY A 80 0.27 -0.69 -19.99
N GLY A 81 -1.04 -0.50 -20.08
CA GLY A 81 -1.80 -0.66 -21.31
C GLY A 81 -2.25 -2.10 -21.62
N ALA A 82 -2.03 -3.04 -20.69
CA ALA A 82 -2.62 -4.38 -20.73
C ALA A 82 -3.21 -4.77 -19.36
N PRO A 83 -4.44 -5.30 -19.29
CA PRO A 83 -5.10 -5.58 -18.01
C PRO A 83 -4.29 -6.49 -17.09
N ILE A 84 -4.17 -6.09 -15.82
CA ILE A 84 -3.62 -6.92 -14.75
C ILE A 84 -4.59 -8.06 -14.45
N ASN A 85 -4.09 -9.29 -14.37
CA ASN A 85 -4.91 -10.49 -14.16
C ASN A 85 -4.45 -11.36 -12.97
N SER A 86 -3.37 -11.00 -12.29
CA SER A 86 -2.86 -11.74 -11.14
C SER A 86 -2.08 -10.83 -10.20
N TRP A 87 -2.21 -11.09 -8.89
CA TRP A 87 -1.49 -10.44 -7.81
C TRP A 87 -0.82 -11.51 -6.95
N SER A 88 0.36 -11.19 -6.43
CA SER A 88 1.06 -12.00 -5.44
C SER A 88 1.64 -11.08 -4.38
N TRP A 89 1.15 -11.26 -3.16
CA TRP A 89 1.56 -10.53 -1.97
C TRP A 89 2.46 -11.40 -1.10
N ASP A 90 3.49 -10.78 -0.54
CA ASP A 90 4.26 -11.28 0.59
C ASP A 90 4.24 -10.20 1.68
N PHE A 91 3.72 -10.55 2.85
CA PHE A 91 3.55 -9.61 3.96
C PHE A 91 4.78 -9.49 4.85
N GLY A 92 5.85 -10.25 4.58
CA GLY A 92 7.11 -10.19 5.33
C GLY A 92 7.12 -10.94 6.66
N ASP A 93 6.00 -11.57 7.04
CA ASP A 93 5.86 -12.45 8.20
C ASP A 93 5.70 -13.94 7.82
N GLY A 94 5.85 -14.25 6.53
CA GLY A 94 5.58 -15.57 5.94
C GLY A 94 4.15 -15.74 5.42
N GLY A 95 3.25 -14.77 5.65
CA GLY A 95 1.93 -14.73 5.04
C GLY A 95 1.97 -14.25 3.59
N THR A 96 1.09 -14.82 2.76
CA THR A 96 0.95 -14.46 1.34
C THR A 96 -0.51 -14.33 0.92
N SER A 97 -0.78 -13.62 -0.17
CA SER A 97 -2.12 -13.58 -0.77
C SER A 97 -2.07 -13.44 -2.30
N SER A 98 -3.14 -13.87 -2.97
CA SER A 98 -3.36 -13.63 -4.40
C SER A 98 -4.55 -12.72 -4.70
N THR A 99 -5.22 -12.21 -3.65
CA THR A 99 -6.34 -11.27 -3.78
C THR A 99 -5.78 -9.89 -4.13
N GLN A 100 -6.47 -9.14 -4.99
CA GLN A 100 -6.04 -7.78 -5.35
C GLN A 100 -5.92 -6.85 -4.14
N ASN A 101 -6.92 -6.84 -3.25
CA ASN A 101 -6.95 -5.96 -2.06
C ASN A 101 -7.10 -6.81 -0.78
N PRO A 102 -6.04 -7.49 -0.31
CA PRO A 102 -6.14 -8.41 0.81
C PRO A 102 -6.18 -7.70 2.17
N SER A 103 -6.79 -8.35 3.15
CA SER A 103 -6.63 -8.03 4.57
C SER A 103 -5.71 -9.06 5.21
N HIS A 104 -4.74 -8.62 6.00
CA HIS A 104 -3.76 -9.49 6.67
C HIS A 104 -3.62 -9.12 8.14
N ILE A 105 -3.34 -10.12 9.00
CA ILE A 105 -3.22 -9.93 10.45
C ILE A 105 -1.80 -10.26 10.90
N TYR A 106 -1.11 -9.29 11.48
CA TYR A 106 0.19 -9.48 12.12
C TYR A 106 0.00 -9.86 13.59
N LEU A 107 0.47 -11.06 13.95
CA LEU A 107 0.29 -11.64 15.29
C LEU A 107 1.48 -11.44 16.22
N LEU A 108 2.65 -11.08 15.69
CA LEU A 108 3.88 -10.89 16.45
C LEU A 108 4.32 -9.42 16.33
N PRO A 109 5.05 -8.88 17.32
CA PRO A 109 5.62 -7.55 17.18
C PRO A 109 6.80 -7.59 16.20
N GLY A 110 6.95 -6.54 15.40
CA GLY A 110 8.01 -6.45 14.41
C GLY A 110 7.78 -5.33 13.38
N ASN A 111 8.81 -5.11 12.57
CA ASN A 111 8.74 -4.29 11.37
C ASN A 111 8.71 -5.24 10.17
N TYR A 112 7.72 -5.08 9.30
CA TYR A 112 7.45 -6.00 8.20
C TYR A 112 7.67 -5.32 6.86
N THR A 113 8.48 -5.95 6.02
CA THR A 113 8.70 -5.55 4.63
C THR A 113 7.65 -6.22 3.77
N VAL A 114 6.82 -5.42 3.08
CA VAL A 114 5.72 -5.93 2.25
C VAL A 114 6.09 -5.81 0.78
N SER A 115 5.80 -6.84 0.00
CA SER A 115 5.97 -6.82 -1.45
C SER A 115 4.71 -7.24 -2.19
N LEU A 116 4.51 -6.62 -3.35
CA LEU A 116 3.45 -6.93 -4.29
C LEU A 116 4.06 -7.17 -5.67
N THR A 117 3.66 -8.25 -6.30
CA THR A 117 3.88 -8.51 -7.73
C THR A 117 2.53 -8.53 -8.44
N ALA A 118 2.33 -7.63 -9.40
CA ALA A 118 1.18 -7.61 -10.29
C ALA A 118 1.60 -8.10 -11.68
N THR A 119 0.76 -8.91 -12.34
CA THR A 119 1.09 -9.51 -13.65
C THR A 119 0.01 -9.23 -14.68
N ASN A 120 0.42 -8.87 -15.89
CA ASN A 120 -0.44 -8.80 -17.07
C ASN A 120 0.09 -9.73 -18.18
N SER A 121 -0.47 -9.65 -19.40
CA SER A 121 -0.04 -10.48 -20.53
C SER A 121 1.38 -10.20 -21.04
N VAL A 122 1.97 -9.05 -20.69
CA VAL A 122 3.33 -8.68 -21.08
C VAL A 122 4.34 -9.24 -20.08
N GLY A 123 4.00 -9.25 -18.79
CA GLY A 123 4.85 -9.80 -17.74
C GLY A 123 4.53 -9.26 -16.35
N PRO A 124 5.38 -9.56 -15.35
CA PRO A 124 5.22 -9.08 -13.99
C PRO A 124 5.87 -7.71 -13.78
N GLY A 125 5.26 -6.91 -12.90
CA GLY A 125 5.89 -5.78 -12.23
C GLY A 125 5.81 -5.97 -10.73
N SER A 126 6.86 -5.59 -10.00
CA SER A 126 6.89 -5.73 -8.54
C SER A 126 7.34 -4.46 -7.83
N THR A 127 6.89 -4.33 -6.59
CA THR A 127 7.31 -3.28 -5.66
C THR A 127 7.50 -3.88 -4.28
N THR A 128 8.39 -3.27 -3.49
CA THR A 128 8.68 -3.69 -2.12
C THR A 128 8.83 -2.45 -1.26
N LYS A 129 8.10 -2.39 -0.15
CA LYS A 129 8.18 -1.33 0.86
C LYS A 129 8.81 -1.91 2.12
N THR A 130 10.08 -1.55 2.35
CA THR A 130 10.86 -1.98 3.54
C THR A 130 10.29 -1.38 4.81
N ASP A 131 10.20 -2.18 5.88
CA ASP A 131 9.69 -1.79 7.20
C ASP A 131 8.35 -1.02 7.13
N TYR A 132 7.48 -1.43 6.20
CA TYR A 132 6.26 -0.70 5.88
C TYR A 132 5.19 -0.80 6.98
N ILE A 133 5.09 -1.96 7.63
CA ILE A 133 4.16 -2.18 8.73
C ILE A 133 4.91 -2.35 10.04
N THR A 134 4.50 -1.62 11.08
CA THR A 134 5.06 -1.74 12.44
C THR A 134 4.01 -2.26 13.42
N ALA A 135 4.18 -3.51 13.88
CA ALA A 135 3.33 -4.09 14.91
C ALA A 135 4.05 -4.06 16.27
N SER A 136 3.41 -3.55 17.31
CA SER A 136 4.00 -3.40 18.65
C SER A 136 3.16 -4.09 19.73
N ILE A 137 3.80 -4.43 20.86
CA ILE A 137 3.10 -4.82 22.10
C ILE A 137 2.81 -3.61 22.96
N VAL A 138 1.78 -3.69 23.82
CA VAL A 138 1.62 -2.78 24.94
C VAL A 138 2.77 -3.05 25.93
N PRO A 139 3.49 -2.02 26.42
CA PRO A 139 4.34 -2.19 27.58
C PRO A 139 3.44 -2.54 28.77
N VAL A 140 3.55 -3.76 29.31
CA VAL A 140 2.98 -4.03 30.63
C VAL A 140 3.73 -3.15 31.61
N LEU A 141 3.08 -2.09 32.11
CA LEU A 141 3.63 -1.32 33.21
C LEU A 141 3.82 -2.30 34.37
N PRO A 142 5.01 -2.40 34.98
CA PRO A 142 5.15 -3.17 36.21
C PRO A 142 4.16 -2.60 37.22
N ALA A 143 3.32 -3.46 37.80
CA ALA A 143 2.40 -3.06 38.85
C ALA A 143 3.21 -2.30 39.92
N ALA A 144 2.86 -1.04 40.17
CA ALA A 144 3.51 -0.28 41.23
C ALA A 144 3.20 -0.95 42.57
N GLN A 145 4.19 -1.57 43.19
CA GLN A 145 4.06 -2.04 44.57
C GLN A 145 4.34 -0.86 45.50
N LEU A 146 3.29 -0.34 46.14
CA LEU A 146 3.44 0.59 47.26
C LEU A 146 3.90 -0.20 48.49
N THR A 147 5.21 -0.25 48.74
CA THR A 147 5.73 -0.77 50.02
C THR A 147 5.94 0.39 50.99
N GLY A 148 5.02 0.56 51.94
CA GLY A 148 5.18 1.48 53.07
C GLY A 148 5.44 0.71 54.37
N THR A 149 6.51 1.04 55.08
CA THR A 149 6.61 0.72 56.51
C THR A 149 6.03 1.89 57.30
N PRO A 150 5.03 1.70 58.17
CA PRO A 150 4.52 2.79 58.99
C PRO A 150 5.66 3.33 59.87
N GLN A 151 6.05 4.58 59.68
CA GLN A 151 6.91 5.28 60.62
C GLN A 151 6.06 5.72 61.81
N SER A 152 6.37 5.12 62.97
CA SER A 152 5.73 5.40 64.25
C SER A 152 5.88 6.88 64.64
N GLY A 153 4.84 7.66 64.37
CA GLY A 153 4.49 8.87 65.10
C GLY A 153 3.09 8.66 65.65
N LYS A 154 2.86 8.95 66.94
CA LYS A 154 1.56 8.75 67.63
C LYS A 154 0.39 9.35 66.84
N VAL A 155 -0.28 8.54 66.02
CA VAL A 155 -1.59 8.82 65.44
C VAL A 155 -2.40 7.52 65.55
N PRO A 156 -3.65 7.52 66.05
CA PRO A 156 -4.34 6.28 66.41
C PRO A 156 -4.89 5.47 65.22
N ALA A 157 -4.76 5.95 63.98
CA ALA A 157 -5.21 5.22 62.79
C ALA A 157 -4.49 5.72 61.53
N TYR A 158 -4.04 4.80 60.69
CA TYR A 158 -3.62 5.11 59.32
C TYR A 158 -4.82 4.93 58.40
N PHE A 159 -5.07 5.91 57.52
CA PHE A 159 -6.05 5.79 56.44
C PHE A 159 -5.30 5.54 55.14
N TRP A 160 -5.57 4.40 54.50
CA TRP A 160 -5.05 4.10 53.18
C TRP A 160 -6.16 4.32 52.15
N ASP A 161 -5.91 5.24 51.21
CA ASP A 161 -6.73 5.46 50.02
C ASP A 161 -5.88 5.12 48.80
N PHE A 162 -6.29 4.09 48.05
CA PHE A 162 -5.60 3.63 46.85
C PHE A 162 -6.20 4.19 45.56
N GLY A 163 -7.10 5.18 45.66
CA GLY A 163 -7.75 5.82 44.52
C GLY A 163 -8.87 4.99 43.88
N ASP A 164 -9.33 3.92 44.53
CA ASP A 164 -10.47 3.09 44.12
C ASP A 164 -11.82 3.54 44.74
N GLY A 165 -11.80 4.65 45.48
CA GLY A 165 -12.98 5.18 46.17
C GLY A 165 -13.30 4.50 47.49
N PHE A 166 -12.46 3.57 47.96
CA PHE A 166 -12.57 2.93 49.27
C PHE A 166 -11.42 3.35 50.19
N THR A 167 -11.72 3.49 51.48
CA THR A 167 -10.72 3.74 52.52
C THR A 167 -10.58 2.53 53.41
N TYR A 168 -9.34 2.13 53.68
CA TYR A 168 -9.01 0.98 54.52
C TYR A 168 -8.34 1.45 55.80
N ASN A 169 -8.87 1.00 56.96
CA ASN A 169 -8.31 1.25 58.28
C ASN A 169 -7.71 -0.05 58.84
N THR A 170 -6.40 -0.05 59.05
CA THR A 170 -5.72 -1.12 59.81
C THR A 170 -4.59 -0.56 60.67
N ALA A 171 -4.33 -1.23 61.81
CA ALA A 171 -3.17 -0.96 62.67
C ALA A 171 -1.87 -1.62 62.17
N ASP A 172 -1.97 -2.54 61.20
CA ASP A 172 -0.84 -3.31 60.64
C ASP A 172 -0.76 -3.21 59.11
N LYS A 173 0.44 -3.50 58.58
CA LYS A 173 0.84 -3.43 57.15
C LYS A 173 -0.26 -3.92 56.19
N ILE A 174 -0.67 -3.07 55.25
CA ILE A 174 -1.46 -3.47 54.09
C ILE A 174 -0.51 -3.80 52.93
N SER A 175 -0.78 -4.89 52.22
CA SER A 175 -0.28 -5.13 50.87
C SER A 175 -1.47 -5.03 49.92
N TYR A 176 -1.51 -3.99 49.09
CA TYR A 176 -2.54 -3.81 48.07
C TYR A 176 -1.91 -4.06 46.69
N ILE A 177 -2.53 -4.94 45.91
CA ILE A 177 -2.16 -5.16 44.51
C ILE A 177 -3.27 -4.54 43.68
N GLN A 178 -3.00 -3.39 43.07
CA GLN A 178 -3.89 -2.85 42.04
C GLN A 178 -3.67 -3.66 40.77
N THR A 179 -4.54 -4.63 40.50
CA THR A 179 -4.62 -5.20 39.15
C THR A 179 -5.32 -4.18 38.28
N SER A 180 -4.56 -3.45 37.45
CA SER A 180 -5.15 -2.77 36.29
C SER A 180 -5.65 -3.87 35.34
N ALA A 181 -6.88 -4.32 35.53
CA ALA A 181 -7.59 -5.06 34.51
C ALA A 181 -7.82 -4.06 33.38
N ALA A 182 -7.03 -4.15 32.32
CA ALA A 182 -7.42 -3.57 31.05
C ALA A 182 -8.68 -4.32 30.60
N THR A 183 -9.84 -3.75 30.91
CA THR A 183 -11.11 -4.23 30.39
C THR A 183 -11.07 -4.04 28.88
N ILE A 184 -10.79 -5.12 28.15
CA ILE A 184 -11.08 -5.17 26.72
C ILE A 184 -12.60 -5.22 26.63
N ALA A 185 -13.21 -4.09 26.27
CA ALA A 185 -14.63 -4.04 25.95
C ALA A 185 -14.90 -4.88 24.68
N PRO A 186 -16.04 -5.59 24.62
CA PRO A 186 -16.43 -6.41 23.47
C PRO A 186 -16.78 -5.57 22.23
#